data_AF-A0A2E0CQE3-F1
#
_entry.id   AF-A0A2E0CQE3-F1
#
_cell.length_a   1.000
_cell.length_b   1.000
_cell.length_c   1.000
_cell.angle_alpha   90.00
_cell.angle_beta   90.00
_cell.angle_gamma   90.00
#
_symmetry.space_group_name_H-M   'P 1'
#
loop_
_entity.id
_entity.type
_entity.pdbx_description
1 polymer ?
#
loop_
_entity_poly.entity_id
_entity_poly.type
_entity_poly.pdbx_seq_one_letter_code
_entity_poly.pdbx_strand_id
1 'polypeptide(L)'
;MILLLAKTLNGRLCRLFQFALMSLSSLPLTADGLEAESMSQINVERFHNEQERVQNILTGVITHIRDGDTIEVAKIPIRLAALDCPEVGSIAGDLAKSVAQEFLGSQAICFLTGAKSYDRFVAYCEIKGSDFGESLMRETNCKAWKKFDVWNRY
;
A
#
# COMPACT_ATOMS: atom_id res chain seq x y z
N MET A 1 2.21 7.74 -51.37
CA MET A 1 1.94 9.18 -51.52
C MET A 1 1.59 9.73 -50.16
N ILE A 2 2.49 10.55 -49.64
CA ILE A 2 2.40 11.30 -48.38
C ILE A 2 1.35 12.40 -48.54
N LEU A 3 0.52 12.65 -47.52
CA LEU A 3 -0.02 13.97 -47.12
C LEU A 3 -0.74 13.77 -45.77
N LEU A 4 -0.14 14.20 -44.64
CA LEU A 4 -0.36 15.49 -43.95
C LEU A 4 -1.73 15.51 -43.22
N LEU A 5 -1.87 15.86 -41.94
CA LEU A 5 -1.31 17.03 -41.24
C LEU A 5 -1.26 16.80 -39.72
N ALA A 6 -0.17 17.23 -39.10
CA ALA A 6 -0.13 17.64 -37.70
C ALA A 6 -0.96 18.92 -37.50
N LYS A 7 -1.51 19.12 -36.29
CA LYS A 7 -1.51 20.44 -35.63
C LYS A 7 -1.83 20.34 -34.14
N THR A 8 -0.98 21.05 -33.41
CA THR A 8 -0.84 21.21 -31.97
C THR A 8 -1.57 22.46 -31.46
N LEU A 9 -1.80 22.47 -30.12
CA LEU A 9 -1.91 23.64 -29.21
C LEU A 9 -3.26 24.40 -29.16
N ASN A 10 -4.08 24.06 -28.16
CA ASN A 10 -4.97 25.01 -27.48
C ASN A 10 -4.16 25.66 -26.35
N GLY A 11 -3.94 26.97 -26.23
CA GLY A 11 -4.75 28.10 -26.70
C GLY A 11 -5.16 28.94 -25.48
N ARG A 12 -4.18 29.59 -24.81
CA ARG A 12 -4.44 30.66 -23.83
C ARG A 12 -4.88 31.90 -24.59
N LEU A 13 -6.03 32.47 -24.22
CA LEU A 13 -6.35 33.86 -24.54
C LEU A 13 -7.12 34.49 -23.36
N CYS A 14 -6.40 35.27 -22.56
CA CYS A 14 -6.96 36.12 -21.52
C CYS A 14 -6.80 37.56 -22.01
N ARG A 15 -7.90 38.27 -22.31
CA ARG A 15 -7.88 39.72 -22.50
C ARG A 15 -9.19 40.37 -22.05
N LEU A 16 -9.00 41.21 -21.02
CA LEU A 16 -9.48 42.59 -20.90
C LEU A 16 -10.98 42.84 -20.78
N PHE A 17 -11.41 43.17 -19.57
CA PHE A 17 -12.47 44.16 -19.36
C PHE A 17 -11.94 45.26 -18.43
N GLN A 18 -11.92 46.47 -18.98
CA GLN A 18 -11.58 47.73 -18.34
C GLN A 18 -12.87 48.37 -17.84
N PHE A 19 -13.01 48.62 -16.53
CA PHE A 19 -13.86 49.68 -16.01
C PHE A 19 -13.21 50.25 -14.74
N ALA A 20 -13.01 51.56 -14.75
CA ALA A 20 -12.43 52.33 -13.67
C ALA A 20 -13.47 53.30 -13.10
N LEU A 21 -13.35 53.58 -11.79
CA LEU A 21 -13.72 54.81 -11.05
C LEU A 21 -15.24 55.06 -10.84
N MET A 22 -15.79 55.40 -9.67
CA MET A 22 -15.28 55.92 -8.38
C MET A 22 -16.25 55.59 -7.23
N SER A 23 -15.74 55.47 -6.00
CA SER A 23 -16.14 56.37 -4.90
C SER A 23 -15.26 56.10 -3.66
N LEU A 24 -14.55 57.15 -3.24
CA LEU A 24 -13.76 57.19 -2.02
C LEU A 24 -14.68 57.56 -0.85
N SER A 25 -14.64 56.77 0.23
CA SER A 25 -14.82 57.29 1.59
C SER A 25 -14.12 56.38 2.62
N SER A 26 -12.88 56.75 2.91
CA SER A 26 -12.26 56.88 4.25
C SER A 26 -12.39 55.74 5.30
N LEU A 27 -11.22 55.15 5.65
CA LEU A 27 -10.62 54.91 7.00
C LEU A 27 -9.84 53.57 7.04
N PRO A 28 -8.85 53.38 7.96
CA PRO A 28 -7.55 54.04 8.07
C PRO A 28 -6.36 53.10 7.71
N LEU A 29 -5.17 53.70 7.60
CA LEU A 29 -3.85 53.07 7.51
C LEU A 29 -3.55 52.19 8.75
N THR A 30 -2.98 51.01 8.53
CA THR A 30 -1.70 50.62 9.17
C THR A 30 -0.91 49.73 8.21
N ALA A 31 0.29 50.17 7.88
CA ALA A 31 1.33 49.34 7.32
C ALA A 31 1.72 48.27 8.35
N ASP A 32 1.99 47.06 7.88
CA ASP A 32 3.22 46.31 8.16
C ASP A 32 3.03 44.84 7.77
N GLY A 33 4.13 44.23 7.33
CA GLY A 33 4.24 42.78 7.34
C GLY A 33 4.06 42.10 5.99
N LEU A 34 5.16 42.02 5.24
CA LEU A 34 5.53 40.75 4.63
C LEU A 34 5.38 39.65 5.68
N GLU A 35 4.63 38.59 5.39
CA GLU A 35 4.93 37.27 5.93
C GLU A 35 4.48 36.21 4.93
N ALA A 36 5.45 35.83 4.11
CA ALA A 36 5.42 34.62 3.33
C ALA A 36 5.71 33.43 4.26
N GLU A 37 4.74 32.95 5.01
CA GLU A 37 4.82 31.68 5.76
C GLU A 37 3.40 31.08 5.72
N SER A 38 3.12 29.86 5.28
CA SER A 38 3.77 28.58 5.54
C SER A 38 3.22 27.57 4.51
N MET A 39 4.08 27.04 3.64
CA MET A 39 3.70 26.02 2.65
C MET A 39 4.67 24.83 2.69
N SER A 40 5.20 24.50 3.86
CA SER A 40 6.23 23.48 4.04
C SER A 40 5.82 22.28 4.89
N GLN A 41 4.75 22.36 5.70
CA GLN A 41 4.45 21.29 6.66
C GLN A 41 3.59 20.14 6.11
N ILE A 42 2.95 20.29 4.94
CA ILE A 42 1.99 19.30 4.42
C ILE A 42 2.68 18.19 3.58
N ASN A 43 3.90 18.42 3.08
CA ASN A 43 4.56 17.51 2.13
C ASN A 43 5.65 16.61 2.71
N VAL A 44 6.05 16.77 3.98
CA VAL A 44 7.12 15.94 4.58
C VAL A 44 6.57 14.62 5.14
N GLU A 45 5.42 14.65 5.82
CA GLU A 45 4.80 13.44 6.39
C GLU A 45 4.33 12.45 5.32
N ARG A 46 3.77 12.95 4.21
CA ARG A 46 3.28 12.09 3.12
C ARG A 46 4.42 11.38 2.37
N PHE A 47 5.56 12.05 2.21
CA PHE A 47 6.72 11.47 1.52
C PHE A 47 7.42 10.40 2.36
N HIS A 48 7.56 10.60 3.67
CA HIS A 48 8.17 9.59 4.55
C HIS A 48 7.30 8.33 4.66
N ASN A 49 5.97 8.49 4.70
CA ASN A 49 5.05 7.36 4.82
C ASN A 49 5.04 6.46 3.55
N GLU A 50 5.23 7.05 2.37
CA GLU A 50 5.32 6.30 1.12
C GLU A 50 6.69 5.60 0.96
N GLN A 51 7.76 6.27 1.40
CA GLN A 51 9.13 5.75 1.36
C GLN A 51 9.35 4.63 2.41
N GLU A 52 8.68 4.69 3.56
CA GLU A 52 8.68 3.63 4.57
C GLU A 52 7.95 2.37 4.08
N ARG A 53 6.89 2.50 3.25
CA ARG A 53 6.29 1.34 2.58
C ARG A 53 7.23 0.64 1.61
N VAL A 54 8.12 1.36 0.93
CA VAL A 54 9.13 0.75 0.04
C VAL A 54 10.25 0.06 0.83
N GLN A 55 10.56 0.54 2.05
CA GLN A 55 11.49 -0.11 2.97
C GLN A 55 10.92 -1.37 3.65
N ASN A 56 9.60 -1.58 3.57
CA ASN A 56 8.88 -2.66 4.23
C ASN A 56 8.46 -3.78 3.26
N ILE A 57 9.19 -4.01 2.17
CA ILE A 57 8.91 -5.11 1.24
C ILE A 57 9.99 -6.18 1.37
N LEU A 58 9.57 -7.40 1.68
CA LEU A 58 10.39 -8.60 1.62
C LEU A 58 10.05 -9.39 0.35
N THR A 59 11.04 -9.54 -0.53
CA THR A 59 10.91 -10.33 -1.76
C THR A 59 11.84 -11.53 -1.67
N GLY A 60 11.33 -12.74 -1.93
CA GLY A 60 12.16 -13.95 -1.93
C GLY A 60 11.39 -15.20 -2.33
N VAL A 61 12.12 -16.30 -2.48
CA VAL A 61 11.51 -17.62 -2.68
C VAL A 61 10.94 -18.15 -1.38
N ILE A 62 9.82 -18.87 -1.46
CA ILE A 62 9.27 -19.58 -0.32
C ILE A 62 10.11 -20.83 -0.07
N THR A 63 10.81 -20.87 1.07
CA THR A 63 11.74 -21.95 1.42
C THR A 63 11.09 -23.03 2.27
N HIS A 64 10.05 -22.69 3.04
CA HIS A 64 9.39 -23.63 3.93
C HIS A 64 7.95 -23.18 4.24
N ILE A 65 7.06 -24.14 4.47
CA ILE A 65 5.69 -23.92 4.97
C ILE A 65 5.62 -24.50 6.38
N ARG A 66 5.50 -23.63 7.38
CA ARG A 66 5.37 -24.06 8.78
C ARG A 66 3.93 -24.49 9.06
N ASP A 67 2.98 -23.66 8.64
CA ASP A 67 1.53 -23.82 8.83
C ASP A 67 0.76 -23.17 7.66
N GLY A 68 -0.57 -23.32 7.60
CA GLY A 68 -1.45 -22.69 6.62
C GLY A 68 -1.37 -21.15 6.62
N ASP A 69 -1.08 -20.52 7.76
CA ASP A 69 -0.93 -19.06 7.86
C ASP A 69 0.51 -18.58 8.09
N THR A 70 1.48 -19.50 8.02
CA THR A 70 2.87 -19.21 8.36
C THR A 70 3.85 -19.85 7.37
N ILE A 71 4.58 -19.01 6.64
CA ILE A 71 5.56 -19.40 5.61
C ILE A 71 6.93 -18.84 5.92
N GLU A 72 7.97 -19.36 5.28
CA GLU A 72 9.31 -18.77 5.29
C GLU A 72 9.68 -18.26 3.90
N VAL A 73 9.98 -16.97 3.81
CA VAL A 73 10.40 -16.30 2.58
C VAL A 73 11.86 -15.90 2.74
N ALA A 74 12.74 -16.39 1.86
CA ALA A 74 14.19 -16.21 2.02
C ALA A 74 14.71 -16.58 3.43
N LYS A 75 14.18 -17.69 4.01
CA LYS A 75 14.45 -18.15 5.39
C LYS A 75 14.01 -17.20 6.52
N ILE A 76 13.21 -16.19 6.20
CA ILE A 76 12.61 -15.30 7.19
C ILE A 76 11.18 -15.78 7.43
N PRO A 77 10.79 -16.12 8.67
CA PRO A 77 9.45 -16.60 8.95
C PRO A 77 8.46 -15.44 8.95
N ILE A 78 7.39 -15.63 8.18
CA ILE A 78 6.30 -14.67 7.93
C ILE A 78 5.00 -15.29 8.41
N ARG A 79 4.29 -14.57 9.28
CA ARG A 79 2.89 -14.82 9.59
C ARG A 79 2.04 -13.97 8.65
N LEU A 80 1.09 -14.60 7.96
CA LEU A 80 0.16 -13.90 7.10
C LEU A 80 -0.74 -12.99 7.94
N ALA A 81 -0.78 -11.73 7.54
CA ALA A 81 -1.63 -10.72 8.14
C ALA A 81 -3.10 -11.05 7.88
N ALA A 82 -3.95 -10.69 8.84
CA ALA A 82 -5.40 -10.84 8.75
C ALA A 82 -5.93 -12.26 8.44
N LEU A 83 -5.13 -13.31 8.65
CA LEU A 83 -5.48 -14.70 8.39
C LEU A 83 -5.35 -15.54 9.67
N ASP A 84 -6.31 -16.43 9.86
CA ASP A 84 -6.29 -17.47 10.89
C ASP A 84 -6.66 -18.81 10.25
N CYS A 85 -5.75 -19.78 10.31
CA CYS A 85 -5.94 -21.12 9.75
C CYS A 85 -6.12 -22.14 10.89
N PRO A 86 -6.90 -23.20 10.69
CA PRO A 86 -6.94 -24.30 11.64
C PRO A 86 -5.54 -24.90 11.85
N GLU A 87 -5.23 -25.29 13.08
CA GLU A 87 -3.93 -25.85 13.45
C GLU A 87 -3.65 -27.19 12.73
N VAL A 88 -2.38 -27.39 12.36
CA VAL A 88 -1.84 -28.65 11.83
C VAL A 88 -2.14 -29.82 12.77
N GLY A 89 -2.44 -30.98 12.20
CA GLY A 89 -2.88 -32.18 12.92
C GLY A 89 -4.40 -32.32 13.00
N SER A 90 -5.15 -31.29 12.62
CA SER A 90 -6.56 -31.41 12.25
C SER A 90 -6.69 -31.61 10.73
N ILE A 91 -7.75 -32.28 10.28
CA ILE A 91 -8.01 -32.48 8.84
C ILE A 91 -8.02 -31.15 8.08
N ALA A 92 -8.62 -30.12 8.66
CA ALA A 92 -8.72 -28.80 8.04
C ALA A 92 -7.38 -28.04 8.02
N GLY A 93 -6.57 -28.17 9.07
CA GLY A 93 -5.25 -27.54 9.12
C GLY A 93 -4.25 -28.22 8.20
N ASP A 94 -4.29 -29.55 8.12
CA ASP A 94 -3.45 -30.32 7.20
C ASP A 94 -3.77 -29.99 5.73
N LEU A 95 -5.06 -29.78 5.41
CA LEU A 95 -5.48 -29.29 4.10
C LEU A 95 -4.92 -27.89 3.82
N ALA A 96 -5.06 -26.95 4.76
CA ALA A 96 -4.56 -25.59 4.58
C ALA A 96 -3.04 -25.57 4.34
N LYS A 97 -2.30 -26.37 5.10
CA LYS A 97 -0.86 -26.55 4.90
C LYS A 97 -0.54 -27.18 3.55
N SER A 98 -1.29 -28.18 3.11
CA SER A 98 -1.10 -28.83 1.81
C SER A 98 -1.29 -27.85 0.64
N VAL A 99 -2.33 -27.02 0.69
CA VAL A 99 -2.57 -25.99 -0.34
C VAL A 99 -1.43 -24.97 -0.34
N ALA A 100 -0.99 -24.52 0.83
CA ALA A 100 0.16 -23.61 0.94
C ALA A 100 1.46 -24.24 0.39
N GLN A 101 1.64 -25.56 0.52
CA GLN A 101 2.82 -26.28 -0.01
C GLN A 101 2.94 -26.24 -1.53
N GLU A 102 1.84 -26.07 -2.27
CA GLU A 102 1.87 -25.92 -3.74
C GLU A 102 2.67 -24.69 -4.20
N PHE A 103 2.89 -23.73 -3.29
CA PHE A 103 3.64 -22.50 -3.56
C PHE A 103 5.11 -22.57 -3.15
N LEU A 104 5.60 -23.70 -2.61
CA LEU A 104 7.02 -23.88 -2.31
C LEU A 104 7.90 -23.60 -3.54
N GLY A 105 8.98 -22.86 -3.33
CA GLY A 105 9.88 -22.42 -4.41
C GLY A 105 9.34 -21.28 -5.28
N SER A 106 8.09 -20.85 -5.11
CA SER A 106 7.55 -19.69 -5.82
C SER A 106 8.14 -18.38 -5.28
N GLN A 107 8.24 -17.38 -6.16
CA GLN A 107 8.58 -16.01 -5.78
C GLN A 107 7.40 -15.36 -5.04
N ALA A 108 7.67 -14.87 -3.83
CA ALA A 108 6.73 -14.10 -3.03
C ALA A 108 7.20 -12.64 -2.92
N ILE A 109 6.23 -11.73 -2.83
CA ILE A 109 6.40 -10.31 -2.47
C ILE A 109 5.55 -10.09 -1.23
N CYS A 110 6.19 -9.84 -0.08
CA CYS A 110 5.53 -9.67 1.20
C CYS A 110 5.69 -8.23 1.70
N PHE A 111 4.58 -7.56 1.92
CA PHE A 111 4.53 -6.21 2.47
C PHE A 111 4.44 -6.30 3.99
N LEU A 112 5.57 -6.06 4.66
CA LEU A 112 5.71 -6.09 6.10
C LEU A 112 4.88 -4.98 6.74
N THR A 113 4.16 -5.32 7.81
CA THR A 113 3.31 -4.38 8.55
C THR A 113 4.04 -3.65 9.67
N GLY A 114 5.29 -4.04 9.96
CA GLY A 114 6.05 -3.63 11.15
C GLY A 114 5.71 -4.44 12.41
N ALA A 115 4.60 -5.18 12.43
CA ALA A 115 4.23 -6.05 13.56
C ALA A 115 5.01 -7.38 13.55
N LYS A 116 5.14 -7.98 14.75
CA LYS A 116 5.72 -9.31 14.95
C LYS A 116 4.83 -10.20 15.81
N SER A 117 4.89 -11.50 15.56
CA SER A 117 4.33 -12.55 16.41
C SER A 117 5.45 -13.55 16.72
N TYR A 118 6.00 -13.45 17.93
CA TYR A 118 7.21 -14.19 18.34
C TYR A 118 8.40 -13.91 17.40
N ASP A 119 8.91 -14.94 16.73
CA ASP A 119 10.00 -14.89 15.76
C ASP A 119 9.55 -14.41 14.37
N ARG A 120 8.25 -14.27 14.13
CA ARG A 120 7.66 -14.07 12.80
C ARG A 120 7.33 -12.62 12.54
N PHE A 121 7.67 -12.13 11.35
CA PHE A 121 7.15 -10.85 10.89
C PHE A 121 5.72 -11.02 10.41
N VAL A 122 4.87 -10.02 10.64
CA VAL A 122 3.49 -10.01 10.13
C VAL A 122 3.47 -9.26 8.81
N ALA A 123 2.97 -9.90 7.76
CA ALA A 123 2.96 -9.34 6.41
C ALA A 123 1.78 -9.81 5.58
N TYR A 124 1.37 -8.99 4.62
CA TYR A 124 0.51 -9.43 3.53
C TYR A 124 1.39 -9.88 2.37
N CYS A 125 1.11 -11.02 1.75
CA CYS A 125 1.97 -11.56 0.70
C CYS A 125 1.20 -11.76 -0.60
N GLU A 126 1.88 -11.45 -1.71
CA GLU A 126 1.45 -11.74 -3.06
C GLU A 126 2.34 -12.82 -3.67
N ILE A 127 1.73 -13.79 -4.35
CA ILE A 127 2.42 -14.85 -5.07
C ILE A 127 1.79 -14.97 -6.44
N LYS A 128 2.61 -14.95 -7.49
CA LYS A 128 2.16 -14.96 -8.90
C LYS A 128 1.13 -13.85 -9.22
N GLY A 129 1.20 -12.72 -8.50
CA GLY A 129 0.30 -11.57 -8.68
C GLY A 129 -1.06 -11.69 -7.98
N SER A 130 -1.28 -12.74 -7.18
CA SER A 130 -2.50 -12.95 -6.40
C SER A 130 -2.24 -12.79 -4.91
N ASP A 131 -3.22 -12.27 -4.16
CA ASP A 131 -3.18 -12.22 -2.70
C ASP A 131 -3.21 -13.66 -2.14
N PHE A 132 -2.16 -14.01 -1.41
CA PHE A 132 -1.99 -15.36 -0.90
C PHE A 132 -2.94 -15.67 0.26
N GLY A 133 -3.19 -14.69 1.14
CA GLY A 133 -4.12 -14.85 2.26
C GLY A 133 -5.54 -15.07 1.76
N GLU A 134 -5.99 -14.28 0.79
CA GLU A 134 -7.30 -14.43 0.16
C GLU A 134 -7.45 -15.79 -0.53
N SER A 135 -6.41 -16.24 -1.26
CA SER A 135 -6.41 -17.54 -1.92
C SER A 135 -6.62 -18.68 -0.92
N LEU A 136 -5.94 -18.63 0.23
CA LEU A 136 -6.12 -19.59 1.31
C LEU A 136 -7.52 -19.53 1.94
N MET A 137 -8.09 -18.34 2.15
CA MET A 137 -9.47 -18.22 2.64
C MET A 137 -10.50 -18.82 1.68
N ARG A 138 -10.25 -18.73 0.36
CA ARG A 138 -11.14 -19.27 -0.67
C ARG A 138 -11.04 -20.78 -0.80
N GLU A 139 -9.84 -21.32 -0.69
CA GLU A 139 -9.54 -22.71 -1.04
C GLU A 139 -9.53 -23.65 0.17
N THR A 140 -9.57 -23.09 1.39
CA THR A 140 -9.40 -23.85 2.64
C THR A 140 -10.36 -23.36 3.72
N ASN A 141 -10.18 -23.83 4.96
CA ASN A 141 -10.96 -23.41 6.12
C ASN A 141 -10.36 -22.20 6.87
N CYS A 142 -9.33 -21.56 6.32
CA CYS A 142 -8.78 -20.33 6.91
C CYS A 142 -9.80 -19.18 6.85
N LYS A 143 -9.75 -18.29 7.84
CA LYS A 143 -10.70 -17.19 8.01
C LYS A 143 -9.99 -15.86 8.18
N ALA A 144 -10.68 -14.79 7.82
CA ALA A 144 -10.25 -13.44 8.15
C ALA A 144 -10.15 -13.24 9.66
N TRP A 145 -9.07 -12.60 10.11
CA TRP A 145 -8.79 -12.42 11.53
C TRP A 145 -8.27 -11.01 11.87
N LYS A 146 -9.10 -10.24 12.58
CA LYS A 146 -8.86 -8.83 12.86
C LYS A 146 -7.59 -8.53 13.65
N LYS A 147 -7.03 -9.48 14.42
CA LYS A 147 -5.90 -9.24 15.32
C LYS A 147 -4.66 -8.68 14.59
N PHE A 148 -4.46 -9.06 13.34
CA PHE A 148 -3.32 -8.63 12.52
C PHE A 148 -3.75 -7.98 11.20
N ASP A 149 -4.99 -7.50 11.11
CA ASP A 149 -5.45 -6.77 9.94
C ASP A 149 -5.12 -5.28 10.04
N VAL A 150 -3.83 -4.97 9.90
CA VAL A 150 -3.28 -3.61 10.06
C VAL A 150 -3.84 -2.65 9.00
N TRP A 151 -4.16 -3.17 7.81
CA TRP A 151 -4.62 -2.35 6.68
C TRP A 151 -6.11 -2.48 6.39
N ASN A 152 -6.86 -3.21 7.22
CA ASN A 152 -8.29 -3.46 7.05
C ASN A 152 -8.60 -3.97 5.63
N ARG A 153 -7.87 -5.01 5.22
CA ARG A 153 -7.85 -5.50 3.84
C ARG A 153 -9.03 -6.42 3.51
N TYR A 154 -9.50 -7.21 4.48
CA TYR A 154 -10.53 -8.24 4.29
C TYR A 154 -11.81 -7.97 5.09
#